data_AF-A0A6G1YWY4-F1
#
_entry.id   AF-A0A6G1YWY4-F1
#
_cell.length_a   1.000
_cell.length_b   1.000
_cell.length_c   1.000
_cell.angle_alpha   90.00
_cell.angle_beta   90.00
_cell.angle_gamma   90.00
#
_symmetry.space_group_name_H-M   'P 1'
#
loop_
_entity.id
_entity.type
_entity.pdbx_description
1 polymer ?
#
loop_
_entity_poly.entity_id
_entity_poly.type
_entity_poly.pdbx_seq_one_letter_code
_entity_poly.pdbx_strand_id
1 'polypeptide(L)'
;FRPEEWGAVVREGARILNQNHWFPALTLIIGWPDETTDETQYTIDLIEDFRQMNMRGLVAPLLYQDFSEKNSMHFGNLNEAQFTLFWKCWQHNLWVINDIIPIIIRNKTYGPAMKVFMALLIKAGTWGIMRYLRGLSKTLFNGQTPEDIVEIYARKRSVTTSPMPRL
;
A
#
# COMPACT_ATOMS: atom_id res chain seq x y z
N PHE A 1 10.17 -5.16 -22.80
CA PHE A 1 9.21 -4.92 -21.72
C PHE A 1 8.07 -4.12 -22.30
N ARG A 2 6.85 -4.62 -22.18
CA ARG A 2 5.63 -3.90 -22.54
C ARG A 2 4.92 -3.39 -21.28
N PRO A 3 4.16 -2.28 -21.36
CA PRO A 3 3.44 -1.73 -20.20
C PRO A 3 2.57 -2.76 -19.47
N GLU A 4 1.97 -3.71 -20.20
CA GLU A 4 1.09 -4.73 -19.62
C GLU A 4 1.83 -5.72 -18.71
N GLU A 5 3.15 -5.89 -18.91
CA GLU A 5 3.99 -6.81 -18.15
C GLU A 5 4.47 -6.19 -16.82
N TRP A 6 4.15 -4.92 -16.56
CA TRP A 6 4.64 -4.15 -15.41
C TRP A 6 4.44 -4.87 -14.07
N GLY A 7 3.22 -5.31 -13.80
CA GLY A 7 2.91 -6.02 -12.55
C GLY A 7 3.79 -7.24 -12.34
N ALA A 8 4.03 -8.03 -13.40
CA ALA A 8 4.89 -9.21 -13.34
C ALA A 8 6.36 -8.86 -13.07
N VAL A 9 6.90 -7.82 -13.72
CA VAL A 9 8.29 -7.37 -13.52
C VAL A 9 8.50 -6.84 -12.11
N VAL A 10 7.58 -6.02 -11.59
CA VAL A 10 7.70 -5.50 -10.21
C VAL A 10 7.58 -6.63 -9.20
N ARG A 11 6.65 -7.57 -9.41
CA ARG A 11 6.48 -8.76 -8.57
C ARG A 11 7.75 -9.59 -8.50
N GLU A 12 8.34 -9.86 -9.65
CA GLU A 12 9.58 -10.64 -9.75
C GLU A 12 10.77 -9.90 -9.13
N GLY A 13 10.89 -8.59 -9.37
CA GLY A 13 11.92 -7.76 -8.73
C GLY A 13 11.82 -7.77 -7.21
N ALA A 14 10.61 -7.59 -6.67
CA ALA A 14 10.37 -7.67 -5.23
C ALA A 14 10.73 -9.05 -4.65
N ARG A 15 10.38 -10.13 -5.36
CA ARG A 15 10.72 -11.51 -4.99
C ARG A 15 12.24 -11.70 -4.89
N ILE A 16 12.97 -11.28 -5.92
CA ILE A 16 14.44 -11.38 -5.97
C ILE A 16 15.06 -10.59 -4.83
N LEU A 17 14.62 -9.35 -4.59
CA LEU A 17 15.13 -8.51 -3.51
C LEU A 17 14.95 -9.18 -2.14
N ASN A 18 13.75 -9.67 -1.83
CA ASN A 18 13.49 -10.35 -0.56
C ASN A 18 14.27 -11.66 -0.40
N GLN A 19 14.44 -12.45 -1.46
CA GLN A 19 15.28 -13.66 -1.41
C GLN A 19 16.73 -13.36 -1.08
N ASN A 20 17.22 -12.17 -1.45
CA ASN A 20 18.57 -11.71 -1.16
C ASN A 20 18.64 -10.84 0.11
N HIS A 21 17.61 -10.89 0.97
CA HIS A 21 17.52 -10.11 2.21
C HIS A 21 17.53 -8.58 2.03
N TRP A 22 17.19 -8.09 0.84
CA TRP A 22 16.96 -6.67 0.60
C TRP A 22 15.55 -6.29 1.03
N PHE A 23 15.44 -5.08 1.58
CA PHE A 23 14.18 -4.47 2.01
C PHE A 23 13.72 -3.44 0.96
N PRO A 24 12.89 -3.82 -0.03
CA PRO A 24 12.41 -2.90 -1.06
C PRO A 24 11.56 -1.77 -0.47
N ALA A 25 11.76 -0.56 -0.99
CA ALA A 25 10.88 0.58 -0.81
C ALA A 25 10.30 0.94 -2.18
N LEU A 26 9.01 0.67 -2.35
CA LEU A 26 8.25 0.93 -3.56
C LEU A 26 7.47 2.23 -3.36
N THR A 27 7.49 3.11 -4.36
CA THR A 27 6.69 4.33 -4.37
C THR A 27 5.67 4.23 -5.49
N LEU A 28 4.41 4.48 -5.18
CA LEU A 28 3.31 4.46 -6.13
C LEU A 28 2.69 5.84 -6.21
N ILE A 29 2.35 6.28 -7.42
CA ILE A 29 1.59 7.51 -7.64
C ILE A 29 0.15 7.10 -7.87
N ILE A 30 -0.76 7.68 -7.09
CA ILE A 30 -2.21 7.48 -7.19
C ILE A 30 -2.79 8.75 -7.80
N GLY A 31 -3.81 8.61 -8.66
CA GLY A 31 -4.58 9.72 -9.20
C GLY A 31 -3.95 10.45 -10.35
N TRP A 32 -3.32 9.68 -11.24
CA TRP A 32 -2.92 10.23 -12.53
C TRP A 32 -4.16 10.79 -13.26
N PRO A 33 -4.07 11.93 -13.97
CA PRO A 33 -5.25 12.58 -14.58
C PRO A 33 -6.10 11.66 -15.49
N ASP A 34 -5.46 10.72 -16.17
CA ASP A 34 -6.08 9.76 -17.07
C ASP A 34 -6.21 8.34 -16.45
N GLU A 35 -6.02 8.20 -15.14
CA GLU A 35 -6.09 6.90 -14.45
C GLU A 35 -7.51 6.33 -14.52
N THR A 36 -7.63 5.13 -15.08
CA THR A 36 -8.88 4.40 -15.12
C THR A 36 -9.07 3.53 -13.88
N THR A 37 -10.33 3.27 -13.51
CA THR A 37 -10.66 2.37 -12.39
C THR A 37 -10.07 0.97 -12.56
N ASP A 38 -9.96 0.46 -13.79
CA ASP A 38 -9.37 -0.84 -14.09
C ASP A 38 -7.85 -0.87 -13.82
N GLU A 39 -7.13 0.22 -14.11
CA GLU A 39 -5.70 0.36 -13.80
C GLU A 39 -5.45 0.49 -12.30
N THR A 40 -6.31 1.22 -11.59
CA THR A 40 -6.29 1.27 -10.12
C THR A 40 -6.55 -0.12 -9.53
N GLN A 41 -7.53 -0.85 -10.06
CA GLN A 41 -7.84 -2.22 -9.62
C GLN A 41 -6.66 -3.17 -9.87
N TYR A 42 -6.01 -3.08 -11.03
CA TYR A 42 -4.81 -3.85 -11.32
C TYR A 42 -3.69 -3.60 -10.30
N THR A 43 -3.53 -2.34 -9.88
CA THR A 43 -2.55 -1.97 -8.86
C THR A 43 -2.95 -2.49 -7.47
N ILE A 44 -4.25 -2.47 -7.13
CA ILE A 44 -4.78 -3.08 -5.89
C ILE A 44 -4.43 -4.57 -5.84
N ASP A 45 -4.67 -5.29 -6.95
CA ASP A 45 -4.37 -6.72 -7.05
C ASP A 45 -2.86 -6.98 -6.89
N LEU A 46 -2.00 -6.11 -7.42
CA LEU A 46 -0.54 -6.18 -7.22
C LEU A 46 -0.14 -6.01 -5.74
N ILE A 47 -0.77 -5.10 -4.99
CA ILE A 47 -0.50 -4.95 -3.54
C ILE A 47 -0.93 -6.19 -2.77
N GLU A 48 -2.05 -6.80 -3.15
CA GLU A 48 -2.52 -8.04 -2.54
C GLU A 48 -1.56 -9.21 -2.87
N ASP A 49 -1.03 -9.28 -4.08
CA ASP A 49 0.02 -10.23 -4.46
C ASP A 49 1.25 -10.06 -3.56
N PHE A 50 1.73 -8.83 -3.31
CA PHE A 50 2.84 -8.58 -2.38
C PHE A 50 2.58 -9.16 -0.99
N ARG A 51 1.36 -9.04 -0.49
CA ARG A 51 0.97 -9.61 0.80
C ARG A 51 0.98 -11.14 0.76
N GLN A 52 0.44 -11.76 -0.29
CA GLN A 52 0.42 -13.21 -0.46
C GLN A 52 1.82 -13.82 -0.58
N MET A 53 2.73 -13.12 -1.25
CA MET A 53 4.13 -13.52 -1.39
C MET A 53 4.96 -13.26 -0.12
N ASN A 54 4.35 -12.77 0.96
CA ASN A 54 5.02 -12.40 2.19
C ASN A 54 6.15 -11.37 1.95
N MET A 55 5.90 -10.41 1.04
CA MET A 55 6.88 -9.39 0.67
C MET A 55 7.17 -8.49 1.88
N ARG A 56 8.42 -8.53 2.37
CA ARG A 56 8.95 -7.62 3.39
C ARG A 56 9.50 -6.37 2.72
N GLY A 57 8.67 -5.35 2.59
CA GLY A 57 9.03 -4.05 2.01
C GLY A 57 8.02 -2.98 2.38
N LEU A 58 8.32 -1.73 2.06
CA LEU A 58 7.35 -0.63 2.20
C LEU A 58 6.81 -0.24 0.84
N VAL A 59 5.52 0.07 0.80
CA VAL A 59 4.84 0.63 -0.36
C VAL A 59 4.29 1.99 0.03
N ALA A 60 4.93 3.06 -0.41
CA ALA A 60 4.53 4.43 -0.13
C ALA A 60 3.56 4.94 -1.22
N PRO A 61 2.27 5.15 -0.90
CA PRO A 61 1.35 5.79 -1.82
C PRO A 61 1.53 7.31 -1.77
N LEU A 62 1.91 7.91 -2.90
CA LEU A 62 1.94 9.36 -3.10
C LEU A 62 0.76 9.76 -3.96
N LEU A 63 0.15 10.90 -3.65
CA LEU A 63 -0.88 11.49 -4.49
C LEU A 63 -0.21 12.25 -5.64
N TYR A 64 -0.81 12.18 -6.83
CA TYR A 64 -0.36 12.95 -7.97
C TYR A 64 -0.40 14.46 -7.67
N GLN A 65 0.72 15.14 -7.90
CA GLN A 65 0.85 16.58 -7.76
C GLN A 65 1.26 17.16 -9.12
N ASP A 66 0.45 18.07 -9.66
CA ASP A 66 0.78 18.81 -10.87
C ASP A 66 1.74 19.95 -10.51
N PHE A 67 2.77 20.15 -11.34
CA PHE A 67 3.70 21.28 -11.23
C PHE A 67 3.00 22.64 -11.37
N SER A 68 1.90 22.69 -12.12
CA SER A 68 1.11 23.91 -12.29
C SER A 68 0.14 24.17 -11.12
N GLU A 69 0.04 23.24 -10.16
CA GLU A 69 -0.94 23.17 -9.07
C GLU A 69 -2.43 23.17 -9.48
N LYS A 70 -2.75 23.38 -10.77
CA LYS A 70 -4.14 23.51 -11.25
C LYS A 70 -4.90 22.18 -11.23
N ASN A 71 -4.20 21.05 -11.43
CA ASN A 71 -4.78 19.71 -11.46
C ASN A 71 -4.18 18.77 -10.40
N SER A 72 -3.67 19.32 -9.30
CA SER A 72 -3.11 18.51 -8.23
C SER A 72 -4.18 17.72 -7.51
N MET A 73 -3.88 16.46 -7.21
CA MET A 73 -4.83 15.62 -6.51
C MET A 73 -4.72 15.83 -5.01
N HIS A 74 -5.80 16.30 -4.41
CA HIS A 74 -5.96 16.36 -2.98
C HIS A 74 -6.75 15.16 -2.49
N PHE A 75 -6.59 14.82 -1.20
CA PHE A 75 -7.38 13.77 -0.55
C PHE A 75 -8.89 13.93 -0.76
N GLY A 76 -9.38 15.17 -0.89
CA GLY A 76 -10.78 15.51 -1.18
C GLY A 76 -11.31 15.06 -2.55
N ASN A 77 -10.43 14.74 -3.49
CA ASN A 77 -10.78 14.39 -4.87
C ASN A 77 -10.51 12.91 -5.18
N LEU A 78 -10.13 12.11 -4.19
CA LEU A 78 -9.91 10.68 -4.38
C LEU A 78 -11.22 9.98 -4.67
N ASN A 79 -11.28 9.21 -5.75
CA ASN A 79 -12.36 8.27 -5.96
C ASN A 79 -12.22 7.06 -5.00
N GLU A 80 -13.28 6.27 -4.85
CA GLU A 80 -13.29 5.12 -3.93
C GLU A 80 -12.23 4.05 -4.27
N ALA A 81 -11.92 3.84 -5.55
CA ALA A 81 -10.92 2.88 -6.00
C ALA A 81 -9.50 3.34 -5.61
N GLN A 82 -9.18 4.62 -5.83
CA GLN A 82 -7.91 5.24 -5.48
C GLN A 82 -7.72 5.27 -3.96
N PHE A 83 -8.79 5.54 -3.21
CA PHE A 83 -8.76 5.43 -1.76
C PHE A 83 -8.54 3.99 -1.29
N THR A 84 -9.18 3.01 -1.95
CA THR A 84 -8.94 1.58 -1.66
C THR A 84 -7.48 1.23 -1.88
N LEU A 85 -6.88 1.65 -2.99
CA LEU A 85 -5.46 1.43 -3.27
C LEU A 85 -4.58 2.05 -2.17
N PHE A 86 -4.83 3.32 -1.83
CA PHE A 86 -4.12 4.01 -0.76
C PHE A 86 -4.22 3.25 0.57
N TRP A 87 -5.42 2.79 0.93
CA TRP A 87 -5.68 2.03 2.14
C TRP A 87 -4.95 0.68 2.15
N LYS A 88 -4.98 -0.05 1.03
CA LYS A 88 -4.28 -1.33 0.87
C LYS A 88 -2.78 -1.19 1.04
N CYS A 89 -2.17 -0.13 0.52
CA CYS A 89 -0.75 0.18 0.76
C CYS A 89 -0.45 0.37 2.26
N TRP A 90 -1.27 1.14 2.98
CA TRP A 90 -1.11 1.30 4.43
C TRP A 90 -1.33 0.00 5.21
N GLN A 91 -2.34 -0.81 4.84
CA GLN A 91 -2.54 -2.12 5.44
C GLN A 91 -1.30 -3.01 5.27
N HIS A 92 -0.70 -3.02 4.08
CA HIS A 92 0.54 -3.75 3.82
C HIS A 92 1.69 -3.22 4.69
N ASN A 93 1.92 -1.90 4.70
CA ASN A 93 3.00 -1.29 5.50
C ASN A 93 2.88 -1.59 6.98
N LEU A 94 1.68 -1.49 7.56
CA LEU A 94 1.48 -1.76 8.98
C LEU A 94 1.65 -3.24 9.32
N TRP A 95 1.28 -4.13 8.41
CA TRP A 95 1.57 -5.55 8.56
C TRP A 95 3.09 -5.81 8.56
N VAL A 96 3.85 -5.22 7.63
CA VAL A 96 5.31 -5.31 7.59
C VAL A 96 5.96 -4.71 8.84
N ILE A 97 5.51 -3.53 9.27
CA ILE A 97 6.00 -2.88 10.50
C ILE A 97 5.78 -3.80 11.69
N ASN A 98 4.59 -4.41 11.84
CA ASN A 98 4.31 -5.33 12.92
C ASN A 98 5.20 -6.60 12.90
N ASP A 99 5.59 -7.10 11.73
CA ASP A 99 6.53 -8.23 11.59
C ASP A 99 7.97 -7.84 11.95
N ILE A 100 8.37 -6.60 11.64
CA ILE A 100 9.73 -6.09 11.87
C ILE A 100 9.95 -5.63 13.32
N ILE A 101 8.92 -5.13 14.01
CA ILE A 101 9.04 -4.63 15.39
C ILE A 101 9.72 -5.64 16.32
N PRO A 102 9.30 -6.92 16.39
CA PRO A 102 9.98 -7.92 17.23
C PRO A 102 11.45 -8.12 16.87
N ILE A 103 11.81 -8.03 15.59
CA ILE A 103 13.18 -8.19 15.09
C ILE A 103 14.05 -7.02 15.57
N ILE A 104 13.57 -5.78 15.42
CA ILE A 104 14.26 -4.58 15.89
C ILE A 104 14.43 -4.62 17.41
N ILE A 105 13.36 -4.98 18.14
CA ILE A 105 13.38 -5.07 19.61
C ILE A 105 14.30 -6.19 20.08
N ARG A 106 14.45 -7.28 19.32
CA ARG A 106 15.39 -8.37 19.65
C ARG A 106 16.85 -7.95 19.50
N ASN A 107 17.15 -6.90 18.75
CA ASN A 107 18.50 -6.37 18.62
C ASN A 107 19.08 -5.96 20.01
N LYS A 108 20.37 -6.24 20.23
CA LYS A 108 21.00 -6.24 21.57
C LYS A 108 21.32 -4.85 22.13
N THR A 109 21.10 -3.78 21.36
CA THR A 109 21.56 -2.43 21.72
C THR A 109 20.74 -1.77 22.84
N TYR A 110 19.50 -2.17 23.07
CA TYR A 110 18.59 -1.49 24.02
C TYR A 110 18.33 -2.30 25.30
N GLY A 111 18.22 -1.62 26.45
CA GLY A 111 17.84 -2.24 27.72
C GLY A 111 16.38 -2.74 27.76
N PRO A 112 16.02 -3.69 28.64
CA PRO A 112 14.67 -4.29 28.68
C PRO A 112 13.52 -3.28 28.83
N ALA A 113 13.68 -2.25 29.67
CA ALA A 113 12.66 -1.21 29.84
C ALA A 113 12.44 -0.38 28.57
N MET A 114 13.53 -0.01 27.90
CA MET A 114 13.50 0.76 26.64
C MET A 114 12.82 -0.02 25.51
N LYS A 115 12.98 -1.35 25.48
CA LYS A 115 12.31 -2.24 24.53
C LYS A 115 10.78 -2.22 24.68
N VAL A 116 10.29 -2.30 25.93
CA VAL A 116 8.85 -2.22 26.22
C VAL A 116 8.30 -0.85 25.84
N PHE A 117 9.02 0.22 26.18
CA PHE A 117 8.64 1.59 25.83
C PHE A 117 8.54 1.79 24.31
N MET A 118 9.55 1.36 23.54
CA MET A 118 9.51 1.43 22.07
C MET A 118 8.37 0.61 21.48
N ALA A 119 8.13 -0.61 21.97
CA ALA A 119 7.00 -1.42 21.52
C ALA A 119 5.66 -0.69 21.69
N LEU A 120 5.50 -0.02 22.83
CA LEU A 120 4.30 0.75 23.16
C LEU A 120 4.16 1.99 22.27
N LEU A 121 5.24 2.74 22.05
CA LEU A 121 5.24 3.89 21.14
C LEU A 121 4.88 3.50 19.71
N ILE A 122 5.47 2.41 19.19
CA ILE A 122 5.18 1.99 17.82
C ILE A 122 3.73 1.50 17.71
N LYS A 123 3.23 0.73 18.69
CA LYS A 123 1.81 0.34 18.72
C LYS A 123 0.87 1.55 18.79
N ALA A 124 1.20 2.55 19.61
CA ALA A 124 0.42 3.77 19.72
C ALA A 124 0.45 4.58 18.41
N GLY A 125 1.61 4.66 17.75
CA GLY A 125 1.76 5.32 16.45
C GLY A 125 0.95 4.63 15.35
N THR A 126 1.08 3.31 15.21
CA THR A 126 0.29 2.48 14.28
C THR A 126 -1.21 2.65 14.52
N TRP A 127 -1.65 2.65 15.78
CA TRP A 127 -3.05 2.90 16.13
C TRP A 127 -3.51 4.32 15.77
N GLY A 128 -2.69 5.34 16.06
CA GLY A 128 -2.99 6.73 15.73
C GLY A 128 -3.12 6.97 14.23
N ILE A 129 -2.22 6.40 13.43
CA ILE A 129 -2.27 6.44 11.97
C ILE A 129 -3.56 5.78 11.47
N MET A 130 -3.87 4.56 11.92
CA MET A 130 -5.09 3.87 11.51
C MET A 130 -6.36 4.63 11.90
N ARG A 131 -6.36 5.26 13.08
CA ARG A 131 -7.48 6.10 13.52
C ARG A 131 -7.63 7.34 12.64
N TYR A 132 -6.54 7.99 12.28
CA TYR A 132 -6.55 9.13 11.37
C TYR A 132 -7.06 8.74 9.98
N LEU A 133 -6.55 7.67 9.41
CA LEU A 133 -6.97 7.17 8.09
C LEU A 133 -8.45 6.78 8.05
N ARG A 134 -8.96 6.13 9.11
CA ARG A 134 -10.40 5.86 9.25
C ARG A 134 -11.22 7.15 9.37
N GLY A 135 -10.70 8.16 10.05
CA GLY A 135 -11.33 9.47 10.13
C GLY A 135 -11.43 10.15 8.76
N LEU A 136 -10.33 10.13 8.00
CA LEU A 136 -10.31 10.64 6.62
C LEU A 136 -11.34 9.96 5.73
N SER A 137 -11.43 8.63 5.75
CA SER A 137 -12.45 7.90 4.98
C SER A 137 -13.86 8.38 5.25
N LYS A 138 -14.21 8.57 6.54
CA LYS A 138 -15.54 9.02 6.93
C LYS A 138 -15.83 10.43 6.43
N THR A 139 -14.83 11.30 6.44
CA THR A 139 -14.96 12.67 5.93
C THR A 139 -15.11 12.69 4.41
N LEU A 140 -14.39 11.81 3.69
CA LEU A 140 -14.36 11.78 2.23
C LEU A 140 -15.58 11.08 1.62
N PHE A 141 -16.07 10.01 2.26
CA PHE A 141 -17.09 9.12 1.69
C PHE A 141 -18.38 9.11 2.52
N ASN A 142 -18.90 10.29 2.89
CA ASN A 142 -20.20 10.45 3.58
C ASN A 142 -20.40 9.53 4.80
N GLY A 143 -19.36 9.32 5.59
CA GLY A 143 -19.39 8.50 6.81
C GLY A 143 -19.06 7.02 6.62
N GLN A 144 -18.80 6.56 5.39
CA GLN A 144 -18.40 5.17 5.13
C GLN A 144 -17.02 4.86 5.73
N THR A 145 -16.88 3.63 6.21
CA THR A 145 -15.59 3.15 6.71
C THR A 145 -14.71 2.63 5.57
N PRO A 146 -13.38 2.66 5.71
CA PRO A 146 -12.49 2.08 4.71
C PRO A 146 -12.82 0.62 4.40
N GLU A 147 -13.23 -0.13 5.43
CA GLU A 147 -13.55 -1.54 5.31
C GLU A 147 -14.75 -1.77 4.37
N ASP A 148 -15.80 -0.94 4.47
CA ASP A 148 -16.98 -1.02 3.61
C ASP A 148 -16.63 -0.75 2.13
N ILE A 149 -15.79 0.26 1.89
CA ILE A 149 -15.37 0.66 0.54
C ILE A 149 -14.49 -0.42 -0.07
N VAL A 150 -13.50 -0.92 0.69
CA VAL A 150 -12.54 -1.91 0.22
C VAL A 150 -13.22 -3.23 -0.16
N GLU A 151 -14.31 -3.62 0.50
CA GLU A 151 -15.05 -4.85 0.19
C GLU A 151 -15.60 -4.83 -1.25
N ILE A 152 -16.00 -3.67 -1.77
CA ILE A 152 -16.49 -3.49 -3.14
C ILE A 152 -15.38 -3.81 -4.16
N TYR A 153 -14.16 -3.37 -3.86
CA TYR A 153 -12.98 -3.51 -4.73
C TYR A 153 -12.13 -4.76 -4.41
N ALA A 154 -12.58 -5.61 -3.48
CA ALA A 154 -11.89 -6.84 -3.11
C ALA A 154 -12.08 -8.00 -4.11
N ARG A 155 -12.77 -7.79 -5.24
CA ARG A 155 -12.92 -8.79 -6.30
C ARG A 155 -11.56 -9.13 -6.91
N LYS A 156 -11.00 -10.27 -6.49
CA LYS A 156 -9.74 -10.81 -6.99
C LYS A 156 -9.79 -11.03 -8.51
N ARG A 157 -8.97 -10.30 -9.26
CA ARG A 157 -8.41 -10.78 -10.53
C ARG A 157 -6.91 -11.01 -10.29
N SER A 158 -6.45 -12.26 -10.31
CA SER A 158 -5.01 -12.49 -10.17
C SER A 158 -4.28 -11.89 -11.37
N VAL A 159 -3.25 -11.08 -11.13
CA VAL A 159 -2.40 -10.41 -12.15
C VAL A 159 -1.43 -11.41 -12.83
N THR A 160 -1.76 -12.70 -12.81
CA THR A 160 -0.92 -13.80 -13.31
C THR A 160 -1.16 -14.09 -14.79
N THR A 161 -2.24 -13.56 -15.36
CA THR A 161 -2.56 -13.76 -16.78
C THR A 161 -2.12 -12.54 -17.56
N SER A 162 -1.01 -12.63 -18.30
CA SER A 162 -0.75 -11.69 -19.38
C SER A 162 -2.02 -11.55 -20.23
N PRO A 163 -2.47 -10.33 -20.57
CA PRO A 163 -3.62 -10.19 -21.46
C PRO A 163 -3.28 -10.94 -22.76
N MET A 164 -4.16 -11.87 -23.16
CA MET A 164 -4.06 -12.53 -24.47
C MET A 164 -3.87 -11.44 -25.53
N PRO A 165 -2.90 -11.58 -26.44
CA PRO A 165 -2.69 -10.59 -27.48
C PRO A 165 -4.01 -10.37 -28.21
N ARG A 166 -4.50 -9.13 -28.22
CA ARG A 166 -5.59 -8.74 -29.12
C ARG A 166 -5.03 -8.91 -30.54
N LEU A 167 -5.49 -9.96 -31.23
CA LEU A 167 -5.32 -10.17 -32.66
C LEU A 167 -6.06 -9.08 -33.43
#